data_AF-A0A258HAR6-F1
#
_entry.id   AF-A0A258HAR6-F1
#
_cell.length_a   1.000
_cell.length_b   1.000
_cell.length_c   1.000
_cell.angle_alpha   90.00
_cell.angle_beta   90.00
_cell.angle_gamma   90.00
#
_symmetry.space_group_name_H-M   'P 1'
#
loop_
_entity.id
_entity.type
_entity.pdbx_description
1 polymer ?
#
loop_
_entity_poly.entity_id
_entity_poly.type
_entity_poly.pdbx_seq_one_letter_code
_entity_poly.pdbx_strand_id
1 'polypeptide(L)'
;MSAGYGSVPQNSAPFGSVPQNSAPQYGSAPGYGSAPGYGSAPGAPAYVPTWTESPISAADPGRRGTHQTVGTTAPHLQSVEVWAIALLPMLQLLLSLLVLAAFSTGPSVAFMAVIWLAPYPVSLVLALLDYRSLRRRDVDRPATWLWALGTAPLYLIARAVRLSRISGAGYGPLAVFLMLSGLVGASILAVPGLIIAALPGVFAAEASNSIELAARSIGGNMQVDCPPSPPLFIGQQLRCPAIDASGNPIVITASLQRSNGWIAWQVDDWGIFSVIR
;
A
#
# COMPACT_ATOMS: atom_id res chain seq x y z
N MET A 1 29.80 47.11 -32.22
CA MET A 1 30.23 46.71 -30.86
C MET A 1 29.81 45.26 -30.67
N SER A 2 30.77 44.35 -30.82
CA SER A 2 30.56 42.90 -30.71
C SER A 2 30.69 42.46 -29.26
N ALA A 3 29.67 41.80 -28.72
CA ALA A 3 29.74 41.12 -27.43
C ALA A 3 29.85 39.62 -27.67
N GLY A 4 30.95 39.04 -27.19
CA GLY A 4 31.34 37.66 -27.41
C GLY A 4 30.53 36.66 -26.58
N TYR A 5 30.23 35.52 -27.21
CA TYR A 5 29.70 34.33 -26.55
C TYR A 5 30.82 33.66 -25.75
N GLY A 6 30.68 33.66 -24.42
CA GLY A 6 31.52 32.88 -23.51
C GLY A 6 31.05 31.43 -23.47
N SER A 7 31.84 30.53 -24.02
CA SER A 7 31.69 29.07 -23.88
C SER A 7 32.05 28.63 -22.46
N VAL A 8 31.13 27.94 -21.77
CA VAL A 8 31.39 27.28 -20.49
C VAL A 8 32.07 25.92 -20.75
N PRO A 9 33.18 25.58 -20.10
CA PRO A 9 33.84 24.29 -20.29
C PRO A 9 33.03 23.15 -19.64
N GLN A 10 32.80 22.09 -20.41
CA GLN A 10 32.33 20.79 -19.92
C GLN A 10 33.42 20.17 -19.04
N ASN A 11 33.19 20.17 -17.72
CA ASN A 11 33.97 19.37 -16.79
C ASN A 11 33.56 17.90 -16.93
N SER A 12 34.32 17.15 -17.73
CA SER A 12 34.33 15.69 -17.73
C SER A 12 34.96 15.18 -16.43
N ALA A 13 34.13 14.74 -15.48
CA ALA A 13 34.59 14.04 -14.29
C ALA A 13 35.04 12.60 -14.65
N PRO A 14 36.17 12.12 -14.09
CA PRO A 14 36.68 10.78 -14.35
C PRO A 14 35.91 9.70 -13.58
N PHE A 15 35.82 8.55 -14.23
CA PHE A 15 35.28 7.27 -13.78
C PHE A 15 35.53 7.00 -12.28
N GLY A 16 34.45 7.07 -11.49
CA GLY A 16 34.40 6.53 -10.14
C GLY A 16 34.42 5.01 -10.20
N SER A 17 35.45 4.43 -9.58
CA SER A 17 35.59 3.01 -9.29
C SER A 17 34.33 2.43 -8.64
N VAL A 18 33.80 1.37 -9.24
CA VAL A 18 32.72 0.55 -8.69
C VAL A 18 33.21 -0.09 -7.39
N PRO A 19 32.54 0.11 -6.24
CA PRO A 19 32.83 -0.68 -5.06
C PRO A 19 32.46 -2.14 -5.34
N GLN A 20 33.46 -3.02 -5.30
CA GLN A 20 33.26 -4.46 -5.21
C GLN A 20 32.41 -4.75 -3.97
N ASN A 21 31.13 -5.01 -4.20
CA ASN A 21 30.22 -5.50 -3.18
C ASN A 21 30.58 -6.95 -2.91
N SER A 22 31.43 -7.17 -1.90
CA SER A 22 31.65 -8.47 -1.29
C SER A 22 30.31 -8.99 -0.79
N ALA A 23 29.76 -10.00 -1.46
CA ALA A 23 28.55 -10.68 -0.99
C ALA A 23 28.79 -11.21 0.43
N PRO A 24 27.84 -11.05 1.36
CA PRO A 24 27.92 -11.69 2.66
C PRO A 24 27.98 -13.20 2.46
N GLN A 25 29.12 -13.77 2.84
CA GLN A 25 29.31 -15.20 2.95
C GLN A 25 28.27 -15.72 3.94
N TYR A 26 27.29 -16.50 3.44
CA TYR A 26 26.31 -17.16 4.28
C TYR A 26 27.05 -18.12 5.21
N GLY A 27 27.24 -17.68 6.45
CA GLY A 27 27.72 -18.52 7.53
C GLY A 27 26.74 -19.65 7.75
N SER A 28 27.23 -20.87 7.60
CA SER A 28 26.59 -22.11 8.00
C SER A 28 26.00 -21.96 9.40
N ALA A 29 24.70 -22.20 9.55
CA ALA A 29 24.05 -22.24 10.85
C ALA A 29 24.77 -23.28 11.74
N PRO A 30 25.22 -22.91 12.96
CA PRO A 30 25.81 -23.84 13.90
C PRO A 30 24.83 -24.96 14.22
N GLY A 31 25.32 -26.20 14.15
CA GLY A 31 24.57 -27.39 14.50
C GLY A 31 23.93 -27.27 15.89
N TYR A 32 22.76 -27.90 16.03
CA TYR A 32 22.11 -28.10 17.31
C TYR A 32 23.11 -28.74 18.28
N GLY A 33 23.64 -27.90 19.18
CA GLY A 33 24.43 -28.34 20.31
C GLY A 33 23.56 -29.19 21.21
N SER A 34 23.94 -30.45 21.35
CA SER A 34 23.46 -31.34 22.41
C SER A 34 23.59 -30.60 23.74
N ALA A 35 22.48 -30.47 24.46
CA ALA A 35 22.47 -29.90 25.81
C ALA A 35 23.49 -30.68 26.68
N PRO A 36 24.34 -29.99 27.46
CA PRO A 36 25.25 -30.64 28.39
C PRO A 36 24.44 -31.52 29.35
N GLY A 37 24.75 -32.82 29.34
CA GLY A 37 24.28 -33.74 30.35
C GLY A 37 24.78 -33.27 31.71
N TYR A 38 23.87 -32.76 32.53
CA TYR A 38 24.14 -32.52 33.93
C TYR A 38 24.45 -33.87 34.57
N GLY A 39 25.70 -34.05 34.99
CA GLY A 39 26.15 -35.20 35.75
C GLY A 39 25.31 -35.33 37.02
N SER A 40 24.66 -36.49 37.15
CA SER A 40 23.98 -36.89 38.37
C SER A 40 25.00 -36.97 39.50
N ALA A 41 24.88 -36.08 40.49
CA ALA A 41 25.60 -36.20 41.75
C ALA A 41 25.13 -37.49 42.47
N PRO A 42 26.03 -38.41 42.85
CA PRO A 42 25.66 -39.60 43.60
C PRO A 42 25.14 -39.20 44.99
N GLY A 43 23.86 -39.44 45.27
CA GLY A 43 23.26 -39.23 46.59
C GLY A 43 22.20 -38.13 46.70
N ALA A 44 21.82 -37.46 45.60
CA ALA A 44 20.62 -36.64 45.62
C ALA A 44 19.37 -37.54 45.75
N PRO A 45 18.45 -37.29 46.71
CA PRO A 45 17.20 -38.04 46.78
C PRO A 45 16.50 -37.93 45.44
N ALA A 46 16.11 -39.08 44.88
CA ALA A 46 15.39 -39.15 43.63
C ALA A 46 14.14 -38.27 43.75
N TYR A 47 14.19 -37.08 43.15
CA TYR A 47 12.99 -36.32 42.88
C TYR A 47 12.27 -37.13 41.80
N VAL A 48 11.44 -38.07 42.22
CA VAL A 48 10.43 -38.65 41.35
C VAL A 48 9.54 -37.45 41.05
N PRO A 49 9.53 -36.90 39.83
CA PRO A 49 8.52 -35.93 39.52
C PRO A 49 7.22 -36.71 39.59
N THR A 50 6.49 -36.55 40.69
CA THR A 50 5.08 -36.84 40.76
C THR A 50 4.41 -35.77 39.91
N TRP A 51 4.63 -35.85 38.60
CA TRP A 51 3.51 -35.65 37.70
C TRP A 51 2.52 -36.70 38.16
N THR A 52 1.63 -36.28 39.05
CA THR A 52 0.31 -36.86 39.08
C THR A 52 -0.17 -36.61 37.66
N GLU A 53 0.08 -37.59 36.79
CA GLU A 53 -0.75 -37.84 35.64
C GLU A 53 -2.14 -37.82 36.22
N SER A 54 -2.73 -36.63 36.16
CA SER A 54 -4.13 -36.44 36.46
C SER A 54 -4.75 -37.51 35.59
N PRO A 55 -5.38 -38.53 36.18
CA PRO A 55 -5.85 -39.67 35.42
C PRO A 55 -6.62 -39.05 34.28
N ILE A 56 -6.13 -39.30 33.06
CA ILE A 56 -6.83 -38.99 31.83
C ILE A 56 -8.23 -39.50 32.13
N SER A 57 -9.16 -38.56 32.33
CA SER A 57 -10.51 -38.88 32.76
C SER A 57 -11.12 -39.64 31.60
N ALA A 58 -10.95 -40.96 31.68
CA ALA A 58 -11.52 -41.95 30.80
C ALA A 58 -12.99 -42.08 31.15
N ALA A 59 -13.78 -41.02 30.93
CA ALA A 59 -15.23 -41.05 30.88
C ALA A 59 -15.78 -39.63 30.70
N ASP A 60 -15.71 -39.13 29.47
CA ASP A 60 -16.92 -38.53 28.93
C ASP A 60 -17.17 -39.12 27.52
N PRO A 61 -17.84 -40.28 27.42
CA PRO A 61 -18.17 -40.91 26.14
C PRO A 61 -19.14 -40.06 25.28
N GLY A 62 -19.66 -38.95 25.81
CA GLY A 62 -20.54 -38.03 25.10
C GLY A 62 -19.80 -36.97 24.28
N ARG A 63 -18.52 -36.70 24.57
CA ARG A 63 -17.77 -35.66 23.87
C ARG A 63 -17.01 -36.27 22.70
N ARG A 64 -17.71 -36.50 21.60
CA ARG A 64 -17.14 -36.66 20.24
C ARG A 64 -16.45 -35.36 19.81
N GLY A 65 -15.44 -34.93 20.56
CA GLY A 65 -14.46 -33.97 20.10
C GLY A 65 -13.48 -34.76 19.26
N THR A 66 -13.59 -34.62 17.94
CA THR A 66 -12.55 -35.05 17.01
C THR A 66 -11.21 -34.52 17.52
N HIS A 67 -10.34 -35.41 18.02
CA HIS A 67 -8.93 -35.12 18.26
C HIS A 67 -8.29 -34.85 16.89
N GLN A 68 -8.49 -33.63 16.41
CA GLN A 68 -7.94 -33.13 15.18
C GLN A 68 -6.44 -32.97 15.44
N THR A 69 -5.66 -33.88 14.85
CA THR A 69 -4.22 -33.96 14.97
C THR A 69 -3.61 -32.60 14.62
N VAL A 70 -3.05 -31.94 15.64
CA VAL A 70 -2.25 -30.72 15.54
C VAL A 70 -1.10 -31.01 14.58
N GLY A 71 -1.21 -30.51 13.34
CA GLY A 71 -0.20 -30.73 12.30
C GLY A 71 -0.75 -30.99 10.91
N THR A 72 -2.02 -31.40 10.78
CA THR A 72 -2.67 -31.43 9.46
C THR A 72 -3.45 -30.13 9.26
N THR A 73 -3.01 -29.29 8.34
CA THR A 73 -3.76 -28.14 7.86
C THR A 73 -5.13 -28.62 7.39
N ALA A 74 -6.15 -28.45 8.23
CA ALA A 74 -7.54 -28.78 7.94
C ALA A 74 -7.95 -28.09 6.63
N PRO A 75 -7.93 -28.77 5.47
CA PRO A 75 -8.10 -28.11 4.17
C PRO A 75 -9.51 -27.52 4.03
N HIS A 76 -10.44 -28.04 4.84
CA HIS A 76 -11.85 -27.68 4.88
C HIS A 76 -12.16 -26.34 5.55
N LEU A 77 -11.19 -25.68 6.22
CA LEU A 77 -11.41 -24.38 6.87
C LEU A 77 -10.95 -23.18 6.02
N GLN A 78 -10.25 -23.43 4.92
CA GLN A 78 -9.92 -22.43 3.91
C GLN A 78 -11.07 -22.37 2.90
N SER A 79 -11.66 -21.19 2.72
CA SER A 79 -12.76 -20.95 1.79
C SER A 79 -12.25 -20.07 0.65
N VAL A 80 -12.78 -20.25 -0.56
CA VAL A 80 -12.34 -19.44 -1.72
C VAL A 80 -12.75 -17.98 -1.51
N GLU A 81 -13.88 -17.77 -0.85
CA GLU A 81 -14.48 -16.49 -0.53
C GLU A 81 -13.57 -15.62 0.35
N VAL A 82 -12.95 -16.20 1.40
CA VAL A 82 -12.04 -15.43 2.26
C VAL A 82 -10.75 -15.03 1.55
N TRP A 83 -10.24 -15.91 0.68
CA TRP A 83 -9.06 -15.61 -0.15
C TRP A 83 -9.37 -14.55 -1.21
N ALA A 84 -10.57 -14.56 -1.78
CA ALA A 84 -11.02 -13.51 -2.67
C ALA A 84 -11.03 -12.14 -1.96
N ILE A 85 -11.54 -12.07 -0.72
CA ILE A 85 -11.49 -10.83 0.10
C ILE A 85 -10.03 -10.41 0.33
N ALA A 86 -9.15 -11.35 0.67
CA ALA A 86 -7.74 -11.05 0.96
C ALA A 86 -6.99 -10.47 -0.25
N LEU A 87 -7.37 -10.87 -1.48
CA LEU A 87 -6.75 -10.41 -2.72
C LEU A 87 -7.37 -9.12 -3.29
N LEU A 88 -8.45 -8.60 -2.71
CA LEU A 88 -9.10 -7.36 -3.19
C LEU A 88 -8.15 -6.16 -3.28
N PRO A 89 -7.23 -5.89 -2.32
CA PRO A 89 -6.32 -4.75 -2.43
C PRO A 89 -5.37 -4.86 -3.63
N MET A 90 -4.96 -6.08 -4.00
CA MET A 90 -4.15 -6.32 -5.20
C MET A 90 -4.94 -6.01 -6.47
N LEU A 91 -6.19 -6.48 -6.56
CA LEU A 91 -7.07 -6.18 -7.69
C LEU A 91 -7.31 -4.67 -7.81
N GLN A 92 -7.58 -3.99 -6.68
CA GLN A 92 -7.77 -2.55 -6.64
C GLN A 92 -6.52 -1.79 -7.12
N LEU A 93 -5.33 -2.21 -6.68
CA LEU A 93 -4.06 -1.62 -7.14
C LEU A 93 -3.87 -1.79 -8.64
N LEU A 94 -4.09 -3.02 -9.15
CA LEU A 94 -3.94 -3.34 -10.56
C LEU A 94 -4.89 -2.50 -11.42
N LEU A 95 -6.16 -2.39 -11.04
CA LEU A 95 -7.15 -1.58 -11.75
C LEU A 95 -6.79 -0.08 -11.71
N SER A 96 -6.31 0.41 -10.57
CA SER A 96 -5.89 1.82 -10.42
C SER A 96 -4.72 2.15 -11.33
N LEU A 97 -3.71 1.26 -11.37
CA LEU A 97 -2.54 1.43 -12.24
C LEU A 97 -2.89 1.29 -13.72
N LEU A 98 -3.81 0.37 -14.07
CA LEU A 98 -4.27 0.20 -15.43
C LEU A 98 -5.01 1.44 -15.94
N VAL A 99 -5.87 2.04 -15.11
CA VAL A 99 -6.51 3.31 -15.43
C VAL A 99 -5.48 4.43 -15.57
N LEU A 100 -4.54 4.54 -14.62
CA LEU A 100 -3.47 5.54 -14.71
C LEU A 100 -2.66 5.41 -16.01
N ALA A 101 -2.36 4.19 -16.45
CA ALA A 101 -1.63 3.93 -17.68
C ALA A 101 -2.47 4.17 -18.95
N ALA A 102 -3.79 3.98 -18.88
CA ALA A 102 -4.70 4.14 -20.01
C ALA A 102 -5.04 5.61 -20.31
N PHE A 103 -4.97 6.49 -19.30
CA PHE A 103 -5.36 7.89 -19.44
C PHE A 103 -4.15 8.82 -19.24
N SER A 104 -3.86 9.65 -20.25
CA SER A 104 -2.81 10.68 -20.17
C SER A 104 -3.22 11.91 -19.36
N THR A 105 -4.53 12.11 -19.20
CA THR A 105 -5.16 13.15 -18.39
C THR A 105 -6.00 12.47 -17.30
N GLY A 106 -6.21 13.12 -16.16
CA GLY A 106 -6.96 12.57 -15.03
C GLY A 106 -8.24 11.82 -15.46
N PRO A 107 -8.42 10.53 -15.10
CA PRO A 107 -9.69 9.83 -15.34
C PRO A 107 -10.83 10.56 -14.63
N SER A 108 -12.07 10.32 -15.07
CA SER A 108 -13.21 10.92 -14.37
C SER A 108 -13.20 10.49 -12.89
N VAL A 109 -13.49 11.42 -12.00
CA VAL A 109 -13.58 11.16 -10.54
C VAL A 109 -14.57 10.02 -10.27
N ALA A 110 -15.62 9.90 -11.08
CA ALA A 110 -16.58 8.80 -10.99
C ALA A 110 -15.93 7.42 -11.24
N PHE A 111 -15.05 7.28 -12.25
CA PHE A 111 -14.34 6.02 -12.49
C PHE A 111 -13.40 5.66 -11.35
N MET A 112 -12.65 6.64 -10.84
CA MET A 112 -11.78 6.42 -9.68
C MET A 112 -12.60 6.05 -8.44
N ALA A 113 -13.69 6.77 -8.17
CA ALA A 113 -14.58 6.46 -7.06
C ALA A 113 -15.14 5.03 -7.14
N VAL A 114 -15.50 4.54 -8.33
CA VAL A 114 -15.94 3.15 -8.52
C VAL A 114 -14.82 2.17 -8.17
N ILE A 115 -13.59 2.37 -8.64
CA ILE A 115 -12.47 1.45 -8.36
C ILE A 115 -12.16 1.40 -6.86
N TRP A 116 -12.22 2.53 -6.17
CA TRP A 116 -11.91 2.64 -4.76
C TRP A 116 -13.04 2.16 -3.84
N LEU A 117 -14.30 2.36 -4.24
CA LEU A 117 -15.47 2.02 -3.42
C LEU A 117 -16.06 0.65 -3.74
N ALA A 118 -15.96 0.15 -4.98
CA ALA A 118 -16.51 -1.16 -5.37
C ALA A 118 -15.98 -2.36 -4.56
N PRO A 119 -14.73 -2.40 -4.09
CA PRO A 119 -14.26 -3.48 -3.23
C PRO A 119 -15.07 -3.60 -1.93
N TYR A 120 -15.67 -2.52 -1.43
CA TYR A 120 -16.47 -2.54 -0.20
C TYR A 120 -17.74 -3.42 -0.33
N PRO A 121 -18.71 -3.17 -1.23
CA PRO A 121 -19.88 -4.04 -1.38
C PRO A 121 -19.50 -5.46 -1.84
N VAL A 122 -18.44 -5.61 -2.65
CA VAL A 122 -17.94 -6.94 -3.05
C VAL A 122 -17.48 -7.73 -1.82
N SER A 123 -16.71 -7.10 -0.92
CA SER A 123 -16.26 -7.75 0.32
C SER A 123 -17.42 -8.14 1.24
N LEU A 124 -18.50 -7.33 1.28
CA LEU A 124 -19.70 -7.63 2.06
C LEU A 124 -20.43 -8.89 1.54
N VAL A 125 -20.58 -9.00 0.22
CA VAL A 125 -21.19 -10.17 -0.42
C VAL A 125 -20.32 -11.42 -0.18
N LEU A 126 -19.00 -11.30 -0.37
CA LEU A 126 -18.07 -12.41 -0.12
C LEU A 126 -18.08 -12.86 1.34
N ALA A 127 -18.16 -11.94 2.30
CA ALA A 127 -18.26 -12.26 3.73
C ALA A 127 -19.58 -13.00 4.06
N LEU A 128 -20.69 -12.63 3.40
CA LEU A 128 -21.97 -13.33 3.54
C LEU A 128 -21.90 -14.76 2.98
N LEU A 129 -21.24 -14.96 1.84
CA LEU A 129 -21.03 -16.27 1.24
C LEU A 129 -20.12 -17.15 2.12
N ASP A 130 -19.01 -16.61 2.62
CA ASP A 130 -18.11 -17.29 3.56
C ASP A 130 -18.85 -17.71 4.83
N TYR A 131 -19.65 -16.82 5.42
CA TYR A 131 -20.48 -17.13 6.58
C TYR A 131 -21.46 -18.30 6.33
N ARG A 132 -22.16 -18.29 5.19
CA ARG A 132 -23.06 -19.39 4.80
C ARG A 132 -22.30 -20.69 4.56
N SER A 133 -21.13 -20.60 3.94
CA SER A 133 -20.24 -21.73 3.65
C SER A 133 -19.75 -22.40 4.95
N LEU A 134 -19.32 -21.60 5.94
CA LEU A 134 -18.90 -22.09 7.26
C LEU A 134 -20.07 -22.71 8.04
N ARG A 135 -21.27 -22.12 7.96
CA ARG A 135 -22.48 -22.71 8.59
C ARG A 135 -22.86 -24.06 7.99
N ARG A 136 -22.70 -24.25 6.68
CA ARG A 136 -22.96 -25.53 6.01
C ARG A 136 -21.97 -26.64 6.38
N ARG A 137 -20.81 -26.27 6.95
CA ARG A 137 -19.76 -27.19 7.41
C ARG A 137 -19.80 -27.39 8.93
N ASP A 138 -20.92 -27.04 9.57
CA ASP A 138 -21.15 -27.21 11.00
C ASP A 138 -20.09 -26.54 11.90
N VAL A 139 -19.49 -25.44 11.43
CA VAL A 139 -18.59 -24.64 12.28
C VAL A 139 -19.42 -23.94 13.36
N ASP A 140 -19.17 -24.27 14.62
CA ASP A 140 -19.84 -23.65 15.76
C ASP A 140 -19.53 -22.14 15.83
N ARG A 141 -20.58 -21.31 15.74
CA ARG A 141 -20.53 -19.85 15.87
C ARG A 141 -19.51 -19.16 14.93
N PRO A 142 -19.69 -19.23 13.59
CA PRO A 142 -18.79 -18.54 12.67
C PRO A 142 -18.88 -17.02 12.84
N ALA A 143 -17.84 -16.30 12.37
CA ALA A 143 -17.86 -14.84 12.38
C ALA A 143 -19.03 -14.33 11.54
N THR A 144 -19.84 -13.43 12.11
CA THR A 144 -20.99 -12.86 11.42
C THR A 144 -20.52 -11.93 10.29
N TRP A 145 -21.20 -11.99 9.14
CA TRP A 145 -20.91 -11.10 8.00
C TRP A 145 -21.05 -9.61 8.35
N LEU A 146 -21.80 -9.26 9.40
CA LEU A 146 -21.98 -7.89 9.89
C LEU A 146 -20.65 -7.20 10.24
N TRP A 147 -19.59 -7.93 10.58
CA TRP A 147 -18.26 -7.34 10.80
C TRP A 147 -17.70 -6.66 9.54
N ALA A 148 -18.12 -7.11 8.35
CA ALA A 148 -17.72 -6.51 7.07
C ALA A 148 -18.41 -5.16 6.81
N LEU A 149 -19.51 -4.83 7.50
CA LEU A 149 -20.11 -3.48 7.42
C LEU A 149 -19.16 -2.41 7.97
N GLY A 150 -18.30 -2.77 8.93
CA GLY A 150 -17.21 -1.89 9.32
C GLY A 150 -16.23 -1.77 8.16
N THR A 151 -15.47 -2.82 7.91
CA THR A 151 -14.55 -2.94 6.76
C THR A 151 -14.17 -4.41 6.55
N ALA A 152 -13.60 -4.75 5.38
CA ALA A 152 -13.01 -6.07 5.12
C ALA A 152 -12.02 -6.56 6.19
N PRO A 153 -11.03 -5.78 6.68
CA PRO A 153 -10.11 -6.24 7.72
C PRO A 153 -10.81 -6.57 9.04
N LEU A 154 -11.88 -5.88 9.43
CA LEU A 154 -12.63 -6.21 10.65
C LEU A 154 -13.28 -7.60 10.55
N TYR A 155 -13.83 -7.94 9.38
CA TYR A 155 -14.33 -9.29 9.13
C TYR A 155 -13.22 -10.34 9.22
N LEU A 156 -12.08 -10.09 8.56
CA LEU A 156 -10.94 -11.02 8.57
C LEU A 156 -10.35 -11.21 9.97
N ILE A 157 -10.27 -10.16 10.80
CA ILE A 157 -9.86 -10.24 12.21
C ILE A 157 -10.85 -11.09 13.01
N ALA A 158 -12.15 -10.80 12.93
CA ALA A 158 -13.18 -11.55 13.65
C ALA A 158 -13.16 -13.04 13.27
N ARG A 159 -12.99 -13.35 11.98
CA ARG A 159 -12.82 -14.71 11.46
C ARG A 159 -11.55 -15.36 12.00
N ALA A 160 -10.41 -14.69 11.92
CA ALA A 160 -9.13 -15.21 12.40
C ALA A 160 -9.17 -15.54 13.90
N VAL A 161 -9.73 -14.67 14.73
CA VAL A 161 -9.87 -14.87 16.19
C VAL A 161 -10.78 -16.06 16.53
N ARG A 162 -11.85 -16.28 15.76
CA ARG A 162 -12.74 -17.42 16.00
C ARG A 162 -12.15 -18.74 15.53
N LEU A 163 -11.52 -18.77 14.35
CA LEU A 163 -10.91 -20.00 13.82
C LEU A 163 -9.58 -20.36 14.48
N SER A 164 -8.82 -19.39 15.01
CA SER A 164 -7.55 -19.65 15.70
C SER A 164 -7.74 -20.51 16.96
N ARG A 165 -8.89 -20.39 17.63
CA ARG A 165 -9.26 -21.21 18.78
C ARG A 165 -9.51 -22.68 18.44
N ILE A 166 -9.79 -22.98 17.17
CA ILE A 166 -10.13 -24.34 16.70
C ILE A 166 -8.92 -25.01 16.05
N SER A 167 -8.25 -24.32 15.13
CA SER A 167 -7.27 -24.93 14.22
C SER A 167 -5.93 -24.21 14.14
N GLY A 168 -5.76 -23.06 14.80
CA GLY A 168 -4.56 -22.22 14.68
C GLY A 168 -4.34 -21.56 13.29
N ALA A 169 -5.03 -22.01 12.23
CA ALA A 169 -4.75 -21.66 10.84
C ALA A 169 -5.59 -20.49 10.25
N GLY A 170 -6.16 -19.64 11.11
CA GLY A 170 -7.10 -18.58 10.70
C GLY A 170 -6.47 -17.31 10.11
N TYR A 171 -5.16 -17.10 10.27
CA TYR A 171 -4.50 -15.81 10.03
C TYR A 171 -4.02 -15.57 8.59
N GLY A 172 -3.92 -16.61 7.75
CA GLY A 172 -3.36 -16.50 6.40
C GLY A 172 -4.00 -15.38 5.55
N PRO A 173 -5.32 -15.41 5.32
CA PRO A 173 -6.01 -14.36 4.55
C PRO A 173 -5.86 -12.95 5.15
N LEU A 174 -5.84 -12.83 6.49
CA LEU A 174 -5.65 -11.55 7.17
C LEU A 174 -4.24 -10.98 6.93
N ALA A 175 -3.21 -11.81 7.08
CA ALA A 175 -1.83 -11.41 6.85
C ALA A 175 -1.61 -10.95 5.41
N VAL A 176 -2.16 -11.69 4.44
CA VAL A 176 -2.10 -11.33 3.01
C VAL A 176 -2.84 -10.02 2.73
N PHE A 177 -4.05 -9.84 3.28
CA PHE A 177 -4.79 -8.58 3.12
C PHE A 177 -4.01 -7.38 3.67
N LEU A 178 -3.44 -7.50 4.87
CA LEU A 178 -2.66 -6.43 5.50
C LEU A 178 -1.38 -6.12 4.71
N MET A 179 -0.68 -7.15 4.25
CA MET A 179 0.50 -6.98 3.40
C MET A 179 0.17 -6.26 2.09
N LEU A 180 -0.90 -6.70 1.40
CA LEU A 180 -1.34 -6.08 0.15
C LEU A 180 -1.87 -4.65 0.36
N SER A 181 -2.56 -4.39 1.48
CA SER A 181 -2.99 -3.04 1.84
C SER A 181 -1.79 -2.12 2.13
N GLY A 182 -0.76 -2.64 2.80
CA GLY A 182 0.52 -1.93 2.97
C GLY A 182 1.20 -1.64 1.63
N LEU A 183 1.17 -2.59 0.69
CA LEU A 183 1.68 -2.40 -0.66
C LEU A 183 0.92 -1.33 -1.44
N VAL A 184 -0.42 -1.27 -1.31
CA VAL A 184 -1.24 -0.18 -1.87
C VAL A 184 -0.79 1.16 -1.29
N GLY A 185 -0.63 1.24 0.03
CA GLY A 185 -0.13 2.43 0.71
C GLY A 185 1.26 2.87 0.23
N ALA A 186 2.20 1.94 0.09
CA ALA A 186 3.53 2.23 -0.44
C ALA A 186 3.50 2.68 -1.90
N SER A 187 2.60 2.09 -2.70
CA SER A 187 2.44 2.42 -4.12
C SER A 187 1.91 3.84 -4.34
N ILE A 188 1.02 4.32 -3.46
CA ILE A 188 0.56 5.71 -3.45
C ILE A 188 1.72 6.69 -3.31
N LEU A 189 2.69 6.39 -2.44
CA LEU A 189 3.89 7.23 -2.25
C LEU A 189 4.86 7.13 -3.42
N ALA A 190 4.97 5.96 -4.03
CA ALA A 190 5.87 5.71 -5.17
C ALA A 190 5.34 6.32 -6.48
N VAL A 191 4.02 6.40 -6.64
CA VAL A 191 3.35 6.86 -7.86
C VAL A 191 2.42 8.04 -7.53
N PRO A 192 2.94 9.28 -7.49
CA PRO A 192 2.16 10.46 -7.15
C PRO A 192 0.90 10.63 -8.02
N GLY A 193 0.96 10.19 -9.28
CA GLY A 193 -0.16 10.20 -10.21
C GLY A 193 -1.43 9.50 -9.68
N LEU A 194 -1.31 8.53 -8.76
CA LEU A 194 -2.47 7.90 -8.11
C LEU A 194 -3.25 8.88 -7.24
N ILE A 195 -2.56 9.74 -6.48
CA ILE A 195 -3.20 10.75 -5.62
C ILE A 195 -3.75 11.88 -6.49
N ILE A 196 -2.98 12.31 -7.51
CA ILE A 196 -3.42 13.35 -8.45
C ILE A 196 -4.71 12.92 -9.15
N ALA A 197 -4.79 11.68 -9.61
CA ALA A 197 -5.99 11.14 -10.25
C ALA A 197 -7.18 11.00 -9.29
N ALA A 198 -6.94 10.74 -8.00
CA ALA A 198 -7.99 10.64 -7.01
C ALA A 198 -8.55 12.02 -6.59
N LEU A 199 -7.71 13.06 -6.58
CA LEU A 199 -8.04 14.40 -6.09
C LEU A 199 -7.61 15.50 -7.08
N PRO A 200 -8.07 15.47 -8.35
CA PRO A 200 -7.49 16.30 -9.41
C PRO A 200 -7.68 17.81 -9.17
N GLY A 201 -8.82 18.20 -8.59
CA GLY A 201 -9.09 19.61 -8.25
C GLY A 201 -8.18 20.17 -7.15
N VAL A 202 -7.72 19.35 -6.20
CA VAL A 202 -6.80 19.80 -5.15
C VAL A 202 -5.44 20.14 -5.76
N PHE A 203 -4.94 19.30 -6.67
CA PHE A 203 -3.66 19.54 -7.34
C PHE A 203 -3.72 20.65 -8.39
N ALA A 204 -4.87 20.86 -9.04
CA ALA A 204 -5.08 22.03 -9.90
C ALA A 204 -5.05 23.35 -9.09
N ALA A 205 -5.67 23.37 -7.91
CA ALA A 205 -5.62 24.51 -7.01
C ALA A 205 -4.20 24.73 -6.44
N GLU A 206 -3.50 23.65 -6.07
CA GLU A 206 -2.10 23.70 -5.64
C GLU A 206 -1.19 24.25 -6.75
N ALA A 207 -1.38 23.81 -8.00
CA ALA A 207 -0.67 24.35 -9.16
C ALA A 207 -0.87 25.86 -9.29
N SER A 208 -2.13 26.31 -9.28
CA SER A 208 -2.48 27.73 -9.38
C SER A 208 -1.80 28.56 -8.27
N ASN A 209 -1.93 28.12 -7.01
CA ASN A 209 -1.30 28.80 -5.87
C ASN A 209 0.23 28.83 -5.97
N SER A 210 0.86 27.73 -6.40
CA SER A 210 2.32 27.64 -6.52
C SER A 210 2.85 28.58 -7.61
N ILE A 211 2.15 28.70 -8.74
CA ILE A 211 2.51 29.59 -9.84
C ILE A 211 2.32 31.06 -9.42
N GLU A 212 1.23 31.39 -8.72
CA GLU A 212 1.00 32.74 -8.19
C GLU A 212 2.09 33.16 -7.19
N LEU A 213 2.50 32.26 -6.30
CA LEU A 213 3.60 32.52 -5.36
C LEU A 213 4.94 32.72 -6.09
N ALA A 214 5.22 31.90 -7.11
CA ALA A 214 6.40 32.06 -7.95
C ALA A 214 6.37 33.40 -8.71
N ALA A 215 5.21 33.82 -9.23
CA ALA A 215 5.04 35.10 -9.91
C ALA A 215 5.34 36.28 -8.97
N ARG A 216 4.84 36.24 -7.73
CA ARG A 216 5.11 37.27 -6.72
C ARG A 216 6.60 37.38 -6.39
N SER A 217 7.32 36.25 -6.39
CA SER A 217 8.77 36.26 -6.13
C SER A 217 9.60 36.98 -7.19
N ILE A 218 9.10 37.05 -8.44
CA ILE A 218 9.73 37.79 -9.55
C ILE A 218 9.13 39.19 -9.75
N GLY A 219 8.28 39.66 -8.82
CA GLY A 219 7.64 40.98 -8.86
C GLY A 219 6.35 41.05 -9.69
N GLY A 220 5.83 39.93 -10.17
CA GLY A 220 4.54 39.85 -10.86
C GLY A 220 3.36 39.73 -9.89
N ASN A 221 2.21 40.31 -10.25
CA ASN A 221 0.92 40.02 -9.63
C ASN A 221 -0.04 39.55 -10.72
N MET A 222 -0.49 38.31 -10.62
CA MET A 222 -1.36 37.67 -11.61
C MET A 222 -2.30 36.70 -10.89
N GLN A 223 -3.48 36.51 -11.47
CA GLN A 223 -4.45 35.50 -11.05
C GLN A 223 -4.35 34.31 -12.01
N VAL A 224 -4.12 33.11 -11.48
CA VAL A 224 -3.91 31.89 -12.29
C VAL A 224 -5.05 30.92 -12.05
N ASP A 225 -5.64 30.39 -13.12
CA ASP A 225 -6.71 29.40 -13.05
C ASP A 225 -6.31 28.16 -13.86
N CYS A 226 -5.77 27.14 -13.19
CA CYS A 226 -5.35 25.92 -13.85
C CYS A 226 -6.54 24.95 -14.12
N PRO A 227 -6.54 24.23 -15.26
CA PRO A 227 -7.55 23.23 -15.57
C PRO A 227 -7.75 22.19 -14.45
N PRO A 228 -8.99 21.72 -14.22
CA PRO A 228 -9.29 20.83 -13.10
C PRO A 228 -8.71 19.42 -13.23
N SER A 229 -8.18 19.05 -14.40
CA SER A 229 -7.57 17.75 -14.70
C SER A 229 -6.06 17.93 -15.00
N PRO A 230 -5.21 18.03 -13.96
CA PRO A 230 -3.78 18.17 -14.15
C PRO A 230 -3.15 16.91 -14.78
N PRO A 231 -1.95 17.04 -15.38
CA PRO A 231 -1.18 15.89 -15.85
C PRO A 231 -0.83 14.94 -14.70
N LEU A 232 -0.70 13.65 -15.03
CA LEU A 232 -0.46 12.59 -14.05
C LEU A 232 1.00 12.11 -14.02
N PHE A 233 1.77 12.43 -15.06
CA PHE A 233 3.15 11.98 -15.21
C PHE A 233 4.14 13.13 -15.08
N ILE A 234 5.29 12.84 -14.47
CA ILE A 234 6.41 13.79 -14.35
C ILE A 234 6.88 14.20 -15.74
N GLY A 235 7.15 15.50 -15.93
CA GLY A 235 7.60 16.10 -17.19
C GLY A 235 6.47 16.48 -18.14
N GLN A 236 5.22 16.15 -17.83
CA GLN A 236 4.07 16.64 -18.61
C GLN A 236 3.77 18.09 -18.27
N GLN A 237 3.35 18.83 -19.30
CA GLN A 237 3.01 20.24 -19.20
C GLN A 237 1.53 20.45 -18.87
N LEU A 238 1.27 21.45 -18.04
CA LEU A 238 -0.01 22.02 -17.68
C LEU A 238 -0.04 23.46 -18.16
N ARG A 239 -1.08 23.81 -18.92
CA ARG A 239 -1.30 25.18 -19.39
C ARG A 239 -2.37 25.82 -18.52
N CYS A 240 -2.01 26.87 -17.81
CA CYS A 240 -2.91 27.61 -16.93
C CYS A 240 -3.18 28.99 -17.53
N PRO A 241 -4.44 29.28 -17.92
CA PRO A 241 -4.89 30.64 -18.13
C PRO A 241 -4.56 31.53 -16.93
N ALA A 242 -4.08 32.74 -17.20
CA ALA A 242 -3.85 33.73 -16.17
C ALA A 242 -4.20 35.14 -16.67
N ILE A 243 -4.43 36.06 -15.74
CA ILE A 243 -4.67 37.47 -16.02
C ILE A 243 -3.51 38.26 -15.42
N ASP A 244 -2.82 39.05 -16.25
CA ASP A 244 -1.72 39.89 -15.80
C ASP A 244 -2.18 41.13 -15.00
N ALA A 245 -1.25 41.89 -14.46
CA ALA A 245 -1.54 43.12 -13.73
C ALA A 245 -2.24 44.21 -14.58
N SER A 246 -2.15 44.12 -15.91
CA SER A 246 -2.80 45.03 -16.85
C SER A 246 -4.19 44.55 -17.28
N GLY A 247 -4.63 43.38 -16.83
CA GLY A 247 -5.90 42.76 -17.22
C GLY A 247 -5.85 41.95 -18.52
N ASN A 248 -4.67 41.73 -19.11
CA ASN A 248 -4.55 40.95 -20.33
C ASN A 248 -4.53 39.44 -20.02
N PRO A 249 -5.25 38.62 -20.80
CA PRO A 249 -5.17 37.17 -20.68
C PRO A 249 -3.84 36.66 -21.23
N ILE A 250 -3.15 35.85 -20.44
CA ILE A 250 -1.94 35.13 -20.82
C ILE A 250 -2.10 33.63 -20.52
N VAL A 251 -1.18 32.82 -21.05
CA VAL A 251 -1.14 31.38 -20.75
C VAL A 251 0.24 31.07 -20.19
N ILE A 252 0.26 30.54 -18.97
CA ILE A 252 1.48 30.08 -18.30
C ILE A 252 1.59 28.59 -18.53
N THR A 253 2.79 28.13 -18.89
CA THR A 253 3.08 26.70 -19.01
C THR A 253 3.92 26.27 -17.82
N ALA A 254 3.45 25.27 -17.08
CA ALA A 254 4.18 24.66 -15.98
C ALA A 254 4.30 23.15 -16.20
N SER A 255 5.38 22.53 -15.74
CA SER A 255 5.57 21.09 -15.75
C SER A 255 5.46 20.50 -14.34
N LEU A 256 4.89 19.30 -14.25
CA LEU A 256 4.92 18.51 -13.02
C LEU A 256 6.32 17.93 -12.84
N GLN A 257 7.01 18.27 -11.76
CA GLN A 257 8.36 17.81 -11.46
C GLN A 257 8.46 17.11 -10.12
N ARG A 258 9.49 16.28 -9.97
CA ARG A 258 9.81 15.65 -8.69
C ARG A 258 10.87 16.46 -7.97
N SER A 259 10.55 17.01 -6.81
CA SER A 259 11.44 17.81 -5.98
C SER A 259 11.43 17.28 -4.55
N ASN A 260 12.61 16.98 -4.01
CA ASN A 260 12.80 16.50 -2.62
C ASN A 260 11.93 15.28 -2.24
N GLY A 261 11.74 14.35 -3.19
CA GLY A 261 10.94 13.15 -2.96
C GLY A 261 9.43 13.35 -3.08
N TRP A 262 8.96 14.60 -3.22
CA TRP A 262 7.57 14.95 -3.49
C TRP A 262 7.39 15.53 -4.90
N ILE A 263 6.16 15.89 -5.25
CA ILE A 263 5.83 16.59 -6.50
C ILE A 263 5.80 18.10 -6.28
N ALA A 264 6.21 18.84 -7.29
CA ALA A 264 6.16 20.30 -7.34
C ALA A 264 5.84 20.74 -8.76
N TRP A 265 5.26 21.93 -8.89
CA TRP A 265 5.00 22.57 -10.19
C TRP A 265 6.15 23.52 -10.50
N GLN A 266 6.80 23.31 -11.64
CA GLN A 266 7.82 24.23 -12.15
C GLN A 266 7.26 25.01 -13.33
N VAL A 267 7.35 26.33 -13.28
CA VAL A 267 7.00 27.17 -14.44
C VAL A 267 8.06 27.01 -15.52
N ASP A 268 7.67 26.54 -16.69
CA ASP A 268 8.53 26.38 -17.86
C ASP A 268 8.53 27.66 -18.72
N ASP A 269 7.37 28.32 -18.84
CA ASP A 269 7.16 29.51 -19.66
C ASP A 269 6.12 30.44 -19.00
N TRP A 270 6.51 31.69 -18.77
CA TRP A 270 5.64 32.77 -18.24
C TRP A 270 4.75 33.39 -19.32
N GLY A 271 4.85 32.92 -20.56
CA GLY A 271 4.22 33.52 -21.73
C GLY A 271 5.00 34.73 -22.22
N ILE A 272 4.33 35.67 -22.87
CA ILE A 272 4.94 36.86 -23.53
C ILE A 272 5.63 37.81 -22.53
N PHE A 273 5.62 37.50 -21.23
CA PHE A 273 6.54 38.05 -20.23
C PHE A 273 7.96 37.50 -20.42
N SER A 274 8.56 37.65 -21.61
CA SER A 274 10.02 37.75 -21.65
C SER A 274 10.37 39.07 -20.99
N VAL A 275 10.74 39.02 -19.71
CA VAL A 275 11.29 40.15 -18.99
C VAL A 275 12.47 40.66 -19.82
N ILE A 276 12.25 41.73 -20.59
CA ILE A 276 13.33 42.47 -21.23
C ILE A 276 14.09 43.10 -20.06
N ARG A 277 15.17 42.44 -19.67
CA ARG A 277 16.09 42.93 -18.65
C ARG A 277 16.92 44.08 -19.21
#